data_AF-A0A950SMX7-F1
#
_entry.id   AF-A0A950SMX7-F1
#
_cell.length_a   1.000
_cell.length_b   1.000
_cell.length_c   1.000
_cell.angle_alpha   90.00
_cell.angle_beta   90.00
_cell.angle_gamma   90.00
#
_symmetry.space_group_name_H-M   'P 1'
#
loop_
_entity.id
_entity.type
_entity.pdbx_description
1 polymer ?
#
loop_
_entity_poly.entity_id
_entity_poly.type
_entity_poly.pdbx_seq_one_letter_code
_entity_poly.pdbx_strand_id
1 'polypeptide(L)'
;MAAPQHSGGPRWWQARRAQNLKPATYRCPLCGRPLPALSEHMLLLPEGDASRRRHAHTDCVLAARRAGRLPTRDEWLATQPRPPSVWRRLLRRAR
;
A
#
# COMPACT_ATOMS: atom_id res chain seq x y z
N MET A 1 -18.64 -3.61 13.52
CA MET A 1 -17.57 -4.30 12.78
C MET A 1 -16.37 -3.37 12.77
N ALA A 2 -15.43 -3.60 13.68
CA ALA A 2 -14.31 -2.70 13.94
C ALA A 2 -13.37 -2.67 12.73
N ALA A 3 -13.09 -1.48 12.21
CA ALA A 3 -11.99 -1.30 11.28
C ALA A 3 -10.70 -1.75 11.98
N PRO A 4 -9.82 -2.53 11.33
CA PRO A 4 -8.56 -2.93 11.94
C PRO A 4 -7.71 -1.68 12.18
N GLN A 5 -7.65 -1.31 13.46
CA GLN A 5 -6.80 -0.26 13.99
C GLN A 5 -5.32 -0.64 13.74
N HIS A 6 -4.74 -0.09 12.67
CA HIS A 6 -3.33 -0.25 12.31
C HIS A 6 -2.49 0.71 13.15
N SER A 7 -1.98 0.22 14.27
CA SER A 7 -1.06 0.92 15.15
C SER A 7 0.32 1.04 14.47
N GLY A 8 0.52 2.10 13.66
CA GLY A 8 1.84 2.62 13.27
C GLY A 8 2.33 2.32 11.84
N GLY A 9 1.66 1.45 11.09
CA GLY A 9 2.01 1.11 9.70
C GLY A 9 1.15 1.85 8.66
N PRO A 10 1.63 2.03 7.42
CA PRO A 10 0.84 2.61 6.33
C PRO A 10 -0.35 1.71 5.97
N ARG A 11 -1.51 2.31 5.73
CA ARG A 11 -2.79 1.60 5.55
C ARG A 11 -2.93 0.91 4.19
N TRP A 12 -2.31 1.48 3.17
CA TRP A 12 -2.31 0.96 1.81
C TRP A 12 -1.03 1.41 1.08
N TRP A 13 -0.72 0.74 -0.02
CA TRP A 13 0.49 0.95 -0.78
C TRP A 13 0.19 1.19 -2.26
N GLN A 14 0.88 2.15 -2.85
CA GLN A 14 1.01 2.26 -4.29
C GLN A 14 2.36 1.65 -4.71
N ALA A 15 2.37 0.85 -5.76
CA ALA A 15 3.58 0.25 -6.31
C ALA A 15 3.73 0.66 -7.77
N ARG A 16 4.90 1.15 -8.15
CA ARG A 16 5.24 1.46 -9.55
C ARG A 16 6.63 0.94 -9.90
N ARG A 17 6.84 0.60 -11.18
CA ARG A 17 8.17 0.24 -11.68
C ARG A 17 9.12 1.43 -11.56
N ALA A 18 10.37 1.15 -11.22
CA ALA A 18 11.44 2.12 -11.12
C ALA A 18 12.76 1.51 -11.61
N GLN A 19 13.54 2.35 -12.28
CA GLN A 19 14.93 2.08 -12.62
C GLN A 19 15.68 3.39 -12.39
N ASN A 20 16.75 3.35 -11.61
CA ASN A 20 17.57 4.53 -11.35
C ASN A 20 18.78 4.51 -12.27
N LEU A 21 19.20 5.69 -12.72
CA LEU A 21 20.45 5.86 -13.47
C LEU A 21 21.64 6.10 -12.53
N LYS A 22 21.37 6.54 -11.29
CA LYS A 22 22.41 6.75 -10.29
C LYS A 22 22.80 5.41 -9.65
N PRO A 23 24.10 5.04 -9.62
CA PRO A 23 24.56 3.87 -8.90
C PRO A 23 24.35 4.12 -7.40
N ALA A 24 23.38 3.42 -6.84
CA ALA A 24 23.08 3.40 -5.42
C ALA A 24 22.67 1.98 -5.03
N THR A 25 22.93 1.60 -3.79
CA THR A 25 22.49 0.31 -3.26
C THR A 25 21.51 0.58 -2.13
N TYR A 26 20.24 0.27 -2.36
CA TYR A 26 19.19 0.37 -1.34
C TYR A 26 19.09 -0.95 -0.56
N ARG A 27 18.36 -0.94 0.55
CA ARG A 27 17.93 -2.17 1.23
C ARG A 27 16.45 -2.39 0.98
N CYS A 28 16.09 -3.58 0.50
CA CYS A 28 14.70 -3.92 0.29
C CYS A 28 13.98 -4.05 1.65
N PRO A 29 12.87 -3.33 1.90
CA PRO A 29 12.16 -3.39 3.18
C PRO A 29 11.41 -4.71 3.42
N LEU A 30 11.29 -5.57 2.40
CA LEU A 30 10.54 -6.83 2.48
C LEU A 30 11.45 -8.03 2.81
N CYS A 31 12.68 -8.04 2.32
CA CYS A 31 13.63 -9.14 2.52
C CYS A 31 14.95 -8.73 3.19
N GLY A 32 15.19 -7.43 3.38
CA GLY A 32 16.42 -6.89 4.01
C GLY A 32 17.68 -6.94 3.14
N ARG A 33 17.63 -7.61 1.98
CA ARG A 33 18.78 -7.79 1.09
C ARG A 33 19.13 -6.49 0.33
N PRO A 34 20.41 -6.31 -0.06
CA PRO A 34 20.83 -5.20 -0.90
C PRO A 34 20.14 -5.25 -2.26
N LEU A 35 19.69 -4.09 -2.72
CA LEU A 35 19.02 -3.86 -4.00
C LEU A 35 19.85 -2.83 -4.78
N PRO A 36 20.56 -3.25 -5.84
CA PRO A 36 21.23 -2.31 -6.74
C PRO A 36 20.20 -1.49 -7.51
N ALA A 37 20.35 -0.16 -7.50
CA ALA A 37 19.39 0.77 -8.08
C ALA A 37 19.35 0.75 -9.62
N LEU A 38 20.41 0.23 -10.25
CA LEU A 38 20.52 0.05 -11.70
C LEU A 38 19.68 -1.13 -12.22
N SER A 39 19.32 -2.07 -11.35
CA SER A 39 18.43 -3.18 -11.69
C SER A 39 16.97 -2.73 -11.70
N GLU A 40 16.14 -3.40 -12.51
CA GLU A 40 14.70 -3.18 -12.47
C GLU A 40 14.16 -3.50 -11.07
N HIS A 41 13.44 -2.56 -10.47
CA HIS A 41 12.84 -2.73 -9.17
C HIS A 41 11.51 -1.98 -9.05
N MET A 42 10.86 -2.13 -7.91
CA MET A 42 9.59 -1.49 -7.60
C MET A 42 9.77 -0.40 -6.56
N LEU A 43 9.10 0.72 -6.77
CA LEU A 43 8.96 1.79 -5.80
C LEU A 43 7.62 1.65 -5.09
N LEU A 44 7.68 1.49 -3.77
CA LEU A 44 6.53 1.44 -2.88
C LEU A 44 6.31 2.83 -2.28
N LEU A 45 5.11 3.38 -2.47
CA LEU A 45 4.65 4.62 -1.89
C LEU A 45 3.63 4.29 -0.79
N PRO A 46 4.01 4.41 0.50
CA PRO A 46 3.07 4.25 1.59
C PRO A 46 2.01 5.35 1.48
N GLU A 47 0.74 4.97 1.40
CA GLU A 47 -0.39 5.92 1.31
C GLU A 47 -0.25 6.94 0.16
N GLY A 48 0.53 6.60 -0.87
CA GLY A 48 0.78 7.47 -2.02
C GLY A 48 1.80 8.59 -1.75
N ASP A 49 2.40 8.64 -0.56
CA ASP A 49 3.42 9.63 -0.21
C ASP A 49 4.76 9.30 -0.86
N ALA A 50 5.17 10.13 -1.82
CA ALA A 50 6.45 10.01 -2.51
C ALA A 50 7.64 10.34 -1.61
N SER A 51 7.46 11.12 -0.53
CA SER A 51 8.53 11.46 0.42
C SER A 51 8.95 10.25 1.26
N ARG A 52 8.01 9.33 1.52
CA ARG A 52 8.24 8.09 2.27
C ARG A 52 8.45 6.87 1.38
N ARG A 53 8.79 7.10 0.10
CA ARG A 53 8.98 6.05 -0.90
C ARG A 53 10.09 5.07 -0.50
N ARG A 54 9.87 3.78 -0.79
CA ARG A 54 10.82 2.69 -0.50
C ARG A 54 11.11 1.89 -1.76
N HIS A 55 12.38 1.54 -1.98
CA HIS A 55 12.79 0.69 -3.09
C HIS A 55 12.75 -0.78 -2.67
N ALA A 56 12.09 -1.62 -3.46
CA ALA A 56 11.94 -3.05 -3.20
C ALA A 56 12.11 -3.86 -4.48
N HIS A 57 12.60 -5.11 -4.35
CA HIS A 57 12.67 -6.02 -5.49
C HIS A 57 11.29 -6.30 -6.07
N THR A 58 11.22 -6.46 -7.39
CA THR A 58 9.99 -6.84 -8.09
C THR A 58 9.42 -8.14 -7.54
N ASP A 59 10.25 -9.18 -7.36
CA ASP A 59 9.83 -10.47 -6.81
C ASP A 59 9.25 -10.36 -5.39
N CYS A 60 9.91 -9.58 -4.53
CA CYS A 60 9.44 -9.38 -3.16
C CYS A 60 8.08 -8.68 -3.13
N VAL A 61 7.86 -7.68 -3.98
CA VAL A 61 6.57 -6.98 -4.09
C VAL A 61 5.49 -7.94 -4.60
N LEU A 62 5.79 -8.74 -5.63
CA LEU A 62 4.86 -9.73 -6.16
C LEU A 62 4.51 -10.81 -5.13
N ALA A 63 5.48 -11.28 -4.35
CA ALA A 63 5.25 -12.23 -3.26
C ALA A 63 4.41 -11.62 -2.13
N ALA A 64 4.70 -10.39 -1.73
CA ALA A 64 3.95 -9.69 -0.69
C ALA A 64 2.51 -9.38 -1.13
N ARG A 65 2.29 -9.08 -2.43
CA ARG A 65 0.94 -8.95 -3.01
C ARG A 65 0.17 -10.27 -3.02
N ARG A 66 0.80 -11.35 -3.45
CA ARG A 66 0.20 -12.70 -3.38
C ARG A 66 -0.16 -13.11 -1.96
N ALA A 67 0.60 -12.64 -0.97
CA ALA A 67 0.32 -12.86 0.45
C ALA A 67 -0.68 -11.85 1.07
N GLY A 68 -1.27 -10.93 0.30
CA GLY A 68 -2.22 -9.93 0.80
C GLY A 68 -1.64 -8.86 1.74
N ARG A 69 -0.30 -8.71 1.80
CA ARG A 69 0.39 -7.78 2.73
C ARG A 69 0.60 -6.37 2.19
N LEU A 70 0.32 -6.13 0.91
CA LEU A 70 0.44 -4.82 0.26
C LEU A 70 -0.89 -4.43 -0.40
N PRO A 71 -1.95 -4.16 0.39
CA PRO A 71 -3.24 -3.76 -0.15
C PRO A 71 -3.09 -2.46 -0.93
N THR A 72 -3.70 -2.42 -2.10
CA THR A 72 -3.85 -1.20 -2.90
C THR A 72 -4.85 -0.26 -2.23
N ARG A 73 -4.86 0.99 -2.70
CA ARG A 73 -5.84 1.98 -2.25
C ARG A 73 -7.27 1.48 -2.43
N ASP A 74 -7.58 0.86 -3.57
CA ASP A 74 -8.92 0.38 -3.89
C ASP A 74 -9.34 -0.79 -2.98
N GLU A 75 -8.46 -1.78 -2.83
CA GLU A 75 -8.69 -2.91 -1.90
C GLU A 75 -8.88 -2.40 -0.46
N TRP A 76 -8.08 -1.44 -0.02
CA TRP A 76 -8.24 -0.83 1.29
C TRP A 76 -9.58 -0.10 1.42
N LEU A 77 -9.99 0.67 0.41
CA LEU A 77 -11.30 1.34 0.40
C LEU A 77 -12.46 0.33 0.42
N ALA A 78 -12.33 -0.80 -0.28
CA ALA A 78 -13.33 -1.87 -0.29
C ALA A 78 -13.49 -2.53 1.09
N THR A 79 -12.43 -2.59 1.90
CA THR A 79 -12.52 -3.04 3.31
C THR A 79 -13.15 -2.02 4.26
N GLN A 80 -13.32 -0.76 3.86
CA GLN A 80 -13.93 0.25 4.72
C GLN A 80 -15.44 0.05 4.80
N PRO A 81 -16.05 0.21 6.00
CA PRO A 81 -17.50 0.14 6.14
C PRO A 81 -18.15 1.23 5.29
N ARG A 82 -19.02 0.84 4.35
CA ARG A 82 -19.78 1.79 3.53
C ARG A 82 -20.64 2.67 4.44
N PRO A 83 -20.66 4.00 4.24
CA PRO A 83 -21.46 4.88 5.06
C PRO A 83 -22.95 4.49 4.97
N PRO A 84 -23.72 4.65 6.06
CA PRO A 84 -25.14 4.33 6.04
C PRO A 84 -25.83 5.19 4.97
N SER A 85 -26.58 4.53 4.09
CA SER A 85 -27.27 5.17 2.97
C SER A 85 -28.16 6.31 3.46
N VAL A 86 -28.23 7.39 2.66
CA VAL A 86 -29.08 8.56 2.93
C VAL A 86 -30.55 8.17 3.14
N TRP A 87 -31.02 7.15 2.41
CA TRP A 87 -32.33 6.53 2.58
C TRP A 87 -32.59 6.00 4.00
N ARG A 88 -31.60 5.33 4.59
CA ARG A 88 -31.67 4.82 5.97
C ARG A 88 -31.69 5.95 6.99
N ARG A 89 -31.12 7.11 6.64
CA ARG A 89 -31.17 8.36 7.44
C ARG A 89 -32.54 9.03 7.35
N LEU A 90 -33.14 9.07 6.17
CA LEU A 90 -34.48 9.64 5.95
C LEU A 90 -35.58 8.79 6.60
N LEU A 91 -35.54 7.46 6.43
CA LEU A 91 -36.50 6.54 7.06
C LEU A 91 -36.48 6.60 8.60
N ARG A 92 -35.32 6.89 9.20
CA ARG A 92 -35.19 7.09 10.65
C ARG A 92 -35.80 8.40 11.16
N ARG A 93 -36.04 9.37 10.29
CA ARG A 93 -36.58 10.69 10.63
C ARG A 93 -38.09 10.78 10.39
N ALA A 94 -38.65 9.82 9.65
CA ALA A 94 -40.08 9.68 9.38
C ALA A 94 -40.79 8.72 10.36
N ARG A 95 -40.09 8.24 11.38
CA ARG A 95 -40.64 7.48 12.52
C ARG A 95 -40.48 8.32 13.77
#